data_AF-W7TXS6-F1
#
_entry.id   AF-W7TXS6-F1
#
_cell.length_a   1.000
_cell.length_b   1.000
_cell.length_c   1.000
_cell.angle_alpha   90.00
_cell.angle_beta   90.00
_cell.angle_gamma   90.00
#
_symmetry.space_group_name_H-M   'P 1'
#
loop_
_entity.id
_entity.type
_entity.pdbx_description
1 polymer ?
#
loop_
_entity_poly.entity_id
_entity_poly.type
_entity_poly.pdbx_seq_one_letter_code
_entity_poly.pdbx_strand_id
1 'polypeptide(L)'
;MKKPCSVLLLVSTAALLLPLHEAFKIPIGARLARTSSSSTLKRWPVPPSSNLVQGAGVVSQVLRASDAKGAEGDSAGVQPWIEPAFHNKLSVRILAVLAGISIAMKNSGMALPKSAATYIHLLMFGANFGSVMYTTFVLGLVMIKHLPRQTFGRLQSKLFPIYFAWSALALALQLLTGKTLGLPAKAMRWLAASLAAALINSLFLEPASTKVMFQRYALEKQNRREETEYKELAKRFGALHGASSLVNLVTVVGGFVHAYYLSLML
;
A
#
# COMPACT_ATOMS: atom_id res chain seq x y z
N MET A 1 -18.56 -40.57 -6.92
CA MET A 1 -17.96 -39.95 -8.12
C MET A 1 -17.57 -38.52 -7.80
N LYS A 2 -16.26 -38.25 -7.66
CA LYS A 2 -15.70 -36.92 -7.35
C LYS A 2 -15.48 -36.16 -8.66
N LYS A 3 -16.01 -34.94 -8.80
CA LYS A 3 -15.73 -34.04 -9.93
C LYS A 3 -14.57 -33.09 -9.56
N PRO A 4 -13.64 -32.77 -10.48
CA PRO A 4 -12.46 -31.99 -10.18
C PRO A 4 -12.75 -30.49 -10.07
N CYS A 5 -12.03 -29.89 -9.12
CA CYS A 5 -12.10 -28.52 -8.64
C CYS A 5 -11.37 -27.55 -9.58
N SER A 6 -11.79 -26.29 -9.61
CA SER A 6 -11.34 -25.18 -10.46
C SER A 6 -9.88 -24.73 -10.27
N VAL A 7 -8.91 -25.64 -10.33
CA VAL A 7 -7.46 -25.38 -10.17
C VAL A 7 -6.79 -24.93 -11.48
N LEU A 8 -7.53 -24.84 -12.60
CA LEU A 8 -6.94 -24.65 -13.93
C LEU A 8 -6.50 -23.21 -14.27
N LEU A 9 -6.49 -22.27 -13.33
CA LEU A 9 -5.88 -20.94 -13.52
C LEU A 9 -4.59 -20.71 -12.73
N LEU A 10 -4.03 -21.77 -12.13
CA LEU A 10 -2.75 -21.76 -11.40
C LEU A 10 -1.62 -22.52 -12.10
N VAL A 11 -1.85 -23.07 -13.30
CA VAL A 11 -0.92 -24.04 -13.91
C VAL A 11 0.13 -23.41 -14.85
N SER A 12 0.04 -22.13 -15.25
CA SER A 12 1.05 -21.57 -16.17
C SER A 12 2.26 -20.88 -15.49
N THR A 13 2.18 -20.53 -14.20
CA THR A 13 3.31 -19.89 -13.47
C THR A 13 4.17 -20.87 -12.68
N ALA A 14 3.70 -22.11 -12.46
CA ALA A 14 4.46 -23.12 -11.73
C ALA A 14 5.69 -23.62 -12.50
N ALA A 15 5.71 -23.50 -13.84
CA ALA A 15 6.82 -23.95 -14.68
C ALA A 15 8.08 -23.06 -14.61
N LEU A 16 7.98 -21.82 -14.09
CA LEU A 16 9.15 -20.93 -13.93
C LEU A 16 9.70 -20.86 -12.50
N LEU A 17 9.03 -21.45 -11.50
CA LEU A 17 9.40 -21.32 -10.09
C LEU A 17 10.03 -22.59 -9.49
N LEU A 18 10.07 -23.70 -10.23
CA LEU A 18 10.76 -24.92 -9.81
C LEU A 18 12.27 -24.77 -9.54
N PRO A 19 13.05 -23.88 -10.19
CA PRO A 19 14.46 -23.75 -9.85
C PRO A 19 14.75 -22.87 -8.61
N LEU A 20 13.75 -22.21 -8.02
CA LEU A 20 13.94 -21.35 -6.82
C LEU A 20 13.83 -22.10 -5.48
N HIS A 21 13.22 -23.29 -5.47
CA HIS A 21 13.10 -24.11 -4.25
C HIS A 21 14.45 -24.73 -3.83
N GLU A 22 15.33 -25.04 -4.79
CA GLU A 22 16.62 -25.67 -4.49
C GLU A 22 17.73 -24.66 -4.12
N ALA A 23 17.56 -23.38 -4.45
CA ALA A 23 18.54 -22.33 -4.14
C ALA A 23 18.51 -21.83 -2.69
N PHE A 24 17.50 -22.20 -1.89
CA PHE A 24 17.27 -21.66 -0.53
C PHE A 24 17.40 -22.71 0.59
N LYS A 25 18.15 -23.79 0.37
CA LYS A 25 18.59 -24.68 1.45
C LYS A 25 19.81 -24.09 2.14
N ILE A 26 19.59 -23.22 3.13
CA ILE A 26 20.65 -22.72 4.02
C ILE A 26 20.95 -23.84 5.05
N PRO A 27 22.17 -24.40 5.12
CA PRO A 27 22.52 -25.35 6.16
C PRO A 27 22.69 -24.63 7.50
N ILE A 28 21.76 -24.88 8.42
CA ILE A 28 21.86 -24.44 9.81
C ILE A 28 22.87 -25.35 10.52
N GLY A 29 24.13 -24.94 10.58
CA GLY A 29 25.17 -25.74 11.22
C GLY A 29 26.59 -25.24 11.06
N ALA A 30 26.88 -23.96 11.35
CA ALA A 30 28.26 -23.49 11.50
C ALA A 30 28.41 -22.78 12.85
N ARG A 31 29.09 -23.48 13.77
CA ARG A 31 29.50 -23.05 15.10
C ARG A 31 30.40 -21.81 14.98
N LEU A 32 30.01 -20.72 15.64
CA LEU A 32 30.72 -19.44 15.66
C LEU A 32 32.16 -19.60 16.18
N ALA A 33 33.15 -19.39 15.32
CA ALA A 33 34.52 -19.14 15.74
C ALA A 33 34.62 -17.68 16.23
N ARG A 34 34.75 -17.51 17.55
CA ARG A 34 34.96 -16.22 18.21
C ARG A 34 36.40 -15.76 17.93
N THR A 35 36.59 -14.88 16.96
CA THR A 35 37.85 -14.15 16.79
C THR A 35 37.84 -12.92 17.69
N SER A 36 38.79 -12.89 18.62
CA SER A 36 39.08 -11.74 19.49
C SER A 36 39.81 -10.68 18.66
N SER A 37 39.12 -9.58 18.35
CA SER A 37 39.74 -8.35 17.85
C SER A 37 39.30 -7.19 18.75
N SER A 38 40.25 -6.70 19.54
CA SER A 38 40.09 -5.55 20.42
C SER A 38 40.13 -4.27 19.60
N SER A 39 38.96 -3.74 19.23
CA SER A 39 38.81 -2.35 18.80
C SER A 39 38.14 -1.54 19.90
N THR A 40 38.91 -0.62 20.47
CA THR A 40 38.48 0.27 21.55
C THR A 40 37.51 1.33 21.00
N LEU A 41 36.23 0.98 20.90
CA LEU A 41 35.17 1.96 20.63
C LEU A 41 35.02 2.88 21.85
N LYS A 42 35.34 4.17 21.69
CA LYS A 42 35.06 5.21 22.68
C LYS A 42 33.55 5.22 22.98
N ARG A 43 33.20 4.81 24.20
CA ARG A 43 31.85 4.85 24.73
C ARG A 43 31.43 6.31 24.91
N TRP A 44 30.34 6.72 24.29
CA TRP A 44 29.71 8.01 24.57
C TRP A 44 29.26 8.06 26.04
N PRO A 45 29.53 9.15 26.78
CA PRO A 45 29.09 9.26 28.16
C PRO A 45 27.56 9.35 28.20
N VAL A 46 26.94 8.40 28.91
CA VAL A 46 25.52 8.43 29.24
C VAL A 46 25.37 9.41 30.43
N PRO A 47 24.54 10.45 30.34
CA PRO A 47 24.34 11.38 31.44
C PRO A 47 23.67 10.67 32.64
N PRO A 48 23.98 11.08 33.88
CA PRO A 48 23.45 10.44 35.09
C PRO A 48 21.92 10.57 35.19
N SER A 49 21.30 9.52 35.74
CA SER A 49 19.85 9.31 35.83
C SER A 49 19.07 10.34 36.67
N SER A 50 19.75 11.28 37.32
CA SER A 50 19.13 12.35 38.10
C SER A 50 18.37 13.38 37.26
N ASN A 51 18.70 13.51 35.96
CA ASN A 51 18.04 14.48 35.08
C ASN A 51 16.80 13.94 34.34
N LEU A 52 16.53 12.62 34.42
CA LEU A 52 15.32 12.01 33.83
C LEU A 52 14.11 12.09 34.76
N VAL A 53 14.33 12.29 36.07
CA VAL A 53 13.25 12.37 37.07
C VAL A 53 12.61 13.77 37.12
N GLN A 54 13.34 14.82 36.76
CA GLN A 54 12.77 16.18 36.67
C GLN A 54 11.80 16.36 35.50
N GLY A 55 11.99 15.64 34.38
CA GLY A 55 11.09 15.70 33.22
C GLY A 55 9.74 14.98 33.44
N ALA A 56 9.74 13.89 34.22
CA ALA A 56 8.52 13.12 34.49
C ALA A 56 7.53 13.86 35.42
N GLY A 57 8.06 14.64 36.38
CA GLY A 57 7.24 15.45 37.29
C GLY A 57 6.51 16.60 36.59
N VAL A 58 7.16 17.25 35.62
CA VAL A 58 6.58 18.36 34.85
C VAL A 58 5.46 17.85 33.92
N VAL A 59 5.66 16.71 33.26
CA VAL A 59 4.64 16.11 32.39
C VAL A 59 3.43 15.61 33.22
N SER A 60 3.65 15.05 34.41
CA SER A 60 2.55 14.63 35.29
C SER A 60 1.80 15.80 35.93
N GLN A 61 2.48 16.92 36.25
CA GLN A 61 1.83 18.15 36.72
C GLN A 61 1.07 18.88 35.61
N VAL A 62 1.58 18.89 34.37
CA VAL A 62 0.87 19.45 33.22
C VAL A 62 -0.36 18.62 32.88
N LEU A 63 -0.27 17.28 32.89
CA LEU A 63 -1.42 16.40 32.66
C LEU A 63 -2.48 16.51 33.77
N ARG A 64 -2.06 16.58 35.05
CA ARG A 64 -2.98 16.78 36.18
C ARG A 64 -3.60 18.19 36.21
N ALA A 65 -2.88 19.22 35.78
CA ALA A 65 -3.42 20.57 35.62
C ALA A 65 -4.38 20.67 34.41
N SER A 66 -4.20 19.83 33.38
CA SER A 66 -5.15 19.66 32.28
C SER A 66 -6.41 18.91 32.70
N ASP A 67 -6.30 17.91 33.58
CA ASP A 67 -7.46 17.14 34.07
C ASP A 67 -8.25 17.91 35.16
N ALA A 68 -7.59 18.69 36.01
CA ALA A 68 -8.24 19.47 37.06
C ALA A 68 -9.00 20.71 36.55
N LYS A 69 -8.66 21.23 35.36
CA LYS A 69 -9.38 22.35 34.72
C LYS A 69 -10.65 21.91 33.95
N GLY A 70 -10.94 20.61 33.90
CA GLY A 70 -12.13 20.07 33.24
C GLY A 70 -13.37 19.92 34.14
N ALA A 71 -13.29 20.26 35.43
CA ALA A 71 -14.31 19.88 36.41
C ALA A 71 -14.90 21.03 37.25
N GLU A 72 -14.66 22.30 36.92
CA GLU A 72 -15.26 23.41 37.66
C GLU A 72 -15.64 24.57 36.72
N GLY A 73 -16.94 24.79 36.54
CA GLY A 73 -17.50 25.98 35.89
C GLY A 73 -18.45 25.70 34.73
N ASP A 74 -19.67 25.30 35.06
CA ASP A 74 -20.83 25.37 34.15
C ASP A 74 -21.21 26.83 33.87
N SER A 75 -21.77 27.08 32.68
CA SER A 75 -22.54 28.27 32.25
C SER A 75 -21.82 29.61 31.98
N ALA A 76 -21.19 29.74 30.80
CA ALA A 76 -21.27 30.92 29.91
C ALA A 76 -20.33 30.78 28.68
N GLY A 77 -20.90 30.75 27.47
CA GLY A 77 -20.22 31.08 26.20
C GLY A 77 -19.01 30.22 25.80
N VAL A 78 -19.21 29.27 24.88
CA VAL A 78 -18.12 28.60 24.16
C VAL A 78 -17.22 29.65 23.51
N GLN A 79 -15.97 29.75 23.97
CA GLN A 79 -15.00 30.69 23.41
C GLN A 79 -14.69 30.30 21.94
N PRO A 80 -14.90 31.18 20.95
CA PRO A 80 -14.93 30.83 19.53
C PRO A 80 -13.58 30.45 18.89
N TRP A 81 -12.47 30.49 19.64
CA TRP A 81 -11.12 30.27 19.10
C TRP A 81 -10.52 28.88 19.37
N ILE A 82 -11.28 27.95 19.96
CA ILE A 82 -10.79 26.59 20.30
C ILE A 82 -10.96 25.60 19.12
N GLU A 83 -11.80 25.92 18.13
CA GLU A 83 -11.88 25.10 16.93
C GLU A 83 -10.67 25.33 16.02
N PRO A 84 -9.98 24.26 15.53
CA PRO A 84 -8.91 24.43 14.58
C PRO A 84 -9.43 25.18 13.36
N ALA A 85 -8.91 26.39 13.15
CA ALA A 85 -9.33 27.26 12.07
C ALA A 85 -9.36 26.50 10.74
N PHE A 86 -10.30 26.82 9.86
CA PHE A 86 -10.57 26.05 8.63
C PHE A 86 -9.30 25.75 7.81
N HIS A 87 -8.38 26.72 7.72
CA HIS A 87 -7.09 26.60 7.01
C HIS A 87 -6.07 25.64 7.65
N ASN A 88 -6.31 25.23 8.89
CA ASN A 88 -5.47 24.30 9.64
C ASN A 88 -5.79 22.83 9.35
N LYS A 89 -6.92 22.55 8.67
CA LYS A 89 -7.30 21.20 8.27
C LYS A 89 -6.29 20.64 7.26
N LEU A 90 -5.91 19.37 7.41
CA LEU A 90 -4.93 18.69 6.55
C LEU A 90 -5.31 18.79 5.05
N SER A 91 -6.59 18.67 4.74
CA SER A 91 -7.12 18.83 3.37
C SER A 91 -6.89 20.23 2.80
N VAL A 92 -7.10 21.27 3.60
CA VAL A 92 -6.92 22.68 3.17
C VAL A 92 -5.44 23.00 2.99
N ARG A 93 -4.57 22.48 3.85
CA ARG A 93 -3.11 22.60 3.71
C ARG A 93 -2.60 21.90 2.45
N ILE A 94 -3.03 20.67 2.20
CA ILE A 94 -2.69 19.93 0.98
C ILE A 94 -3.17 20.70 -0.25
N LEU A 95 -4.41 21.18 -0.24
CA LEU A 95 -4.98 21.95 -1.35
C LEU A 95 -4.23 23.26 -1.57
N ALA A 96 -3.85 23.99 -0.52
CA ALA A 96 -3.09 25.23 -0.61
C ALA A 96 -1.68 25.01 -1.17
N VAL A 97 -0.99 23.94 -0.75
CA VAL A 97 0.32 23.57 -1.29
C VAL A 97 0.20 23.16 -2.76
N LEU A 98 -0.78 22.31 -3.10
CA LEU A 98 -1.01 21.90 -4.49
C LEU A 98 -1.41 23.08 -5.38
N ALA A 99 -2.23 24.01 -4.88
CA ALA A 99 -2.59 25.24 -5.59
C ALA A 99 -1.37 26.16 -5.76
N GLY A 100 -0.54 26.34 -4.72
CA GLY A 100 0.70 27.11 -4.80
C GLY A 100 1.68 26.54 -5.81
N ILE A 101 1.90 25.22 -5.80
CA ILE A 101 2.71 24.51 -6.80
C ILE A 101 2.11 24.68 -8.20
N SER A 102 0.79 24.53 -8.34
CA SER A 102 0.10 24.66 -9.63
C SER A 102 0.20 26.08 -10.20
N ILE A 103 0.03 27.11 -9.37
CA ILE A 103 0.17 28.52 -9.75
C ILE A 103 1.64 28.83 -10.11
N ALA A 104 2.60 28.35 -9.31
CA ALA A 104 4.01 28.49 -9.61
C ALA A 104 4.37 27.82 -10.96
N MET A 105 3.87 26.61 -11.22
CA MET A 105 4.07 25.91 -12.50
C MET A 105 3.41 26.64 -13.68
N LYS A 106 2.22 27.24 -13.47
CA LYS A 106 1.46 27.92 -14.52
C LYS A 106 2.03 29.30 -14.87
N ASN A 107 2.53 30.05 -13.88
CA ASN A 107 3.09 31.39 -14.09
C ASN A 107 4.56 31.39 -14.54
N SER A 108 5.31 30.30 -14.34
CA SER A 108 6.74 30.28 -14.67
C SER A 108 7.03 29.80 -16.11
N GLY A 109 6.04 29.27 -16.84
CA GLY A 109 6.30 28.49 -18.06
C GLY A 109 7.22 27.27 -17.85
N MET A 110 7.52 26.97 -16.57
CA MET A 110 8.56 26.03 -16.16
C MET A 110 7.94 24.65 -16.17
N ALA A 111 7.97 24.02 -17.34
CA ALA A 111 7.86 22.57 -17.42
C ALA A 111 8.82 21.95 -16.42
N LEU A 112 8.36 20.92 -15.70
CA LEU A 112 9.18 20.17 -14.75
C LEU A 112 10.54 19.86 -15.41
N PRO A 113 11.69 20.27 -14.82
CA PRO A 113 12.98 20.09 -15.48
C PRO A 113 13.18 18.60 -15.78
N LYS A 114 13.70 18.27 -16.97
CA LYS A 114 13.79 16.89 -17.44
C LYS A 114 14.47 15.96 -16.42
N SER A 115 15.49 16.44 -15.71
CA SER A 115 16.15 15.68 -14.64
C SER A 115 15.21 15.31 -13.49
N ALA A 116 14.39 16.25 -13.01
CA ALA A 116 13.39 15.99 -11.97
C ALA A 116 12.27 15.08 -12.51
N ALA A 117 11.84 15.28 -13.76
CA ALA A 117 10.86 14.41 -14.40
C ALA A 117 11.36 12.96 -14.49
N THR A 118 12.60 12.74 -14.92
CA THR A 118 13.24 11.43 -14.98
C THR A 118 13.33 10.80 -13.59
N TYR A 119 13.80 11.56 -12.59
CA TYR A 119 13.90 11.07 -11.22
C TYR A 119 12.55 10.60 -10.66
N ILE A 120 11.52 11.46 -10.76
CA ILE A 120 10.17 11.12 -10.29
C ILE A 120 9.62 9.93 -11.08
N HIS A 121 9.82 9.89 -12.40
CA HIS A 121 9.32 8.82 -13.25
C HIS A 121 9.92 7.46 -12.85
N LEU A 122 11.24 7.38 -12.71
CA LEU A 122 11.94 6.14 -12.32
C LEU A 122 11.60 5.72 -10.90
N LEU A 123 11.51 6.67 -9.97
CA LEU A 123 11.14 6.39 -8.58
C LEU A 123 9.72 5.79 -8.50
N MET A 124 8.75 6.43 -9.18
CA MET A 124 7.36 5.96 -9.19
C MET A 124 7.21 4.64 -9.95
N PHE A 125 7.94 4.47 -11.06
CA PHE A 125 7.97 3.21 -11.79
C PHE A 125 8.52 2.07 -10.94
N GLY A 126 9.72 2.22 -10.36
CA GLY A 126 10.36 1.19 -9.57
C GLY A 126 9.54 0.83 -8.33
N ALA A 127 9.05 1.83 -7.60
CA ALA A 127 8.25 1.61 -6.41
C ALA A 127 6.88 0.96 -6.73
N ASN A 128 6.21 1.37 -7.81
CA ASN A 128 4.95 0.73 -8.22
C ASN A 128 5.17 -0.68 -8.77
N PHE A 129 6.09 -0.86 -9.70
CA PHE A 129 6.36 -2.15 -10.33
C PHE A 129 6.80 -3.18 -9.28
N GLY A 130 7.71 -2.80 -8.38
CA GLY A 130 8.09 -3.65 -7.24
C GLY A 130 6.90 -4.00 -6.34
N SER A 131 6.03 -3.03 -6.02
CA SER A 131 4.83 -3.25 -5.21
C SER A 131 3.85 -4.22 -5.87
N VAL A 132 3.59 -4.05 -7.17
CA VAL A 132 2.68 -4.91 -7.96
C VAL A 132 3.22 -6.33 -8.03
N MET A 133 4.52 -6.50 -8.33
CA MET A 133 5.16 -7.81 -8.42
C MET A 133 5.17 -8.52 -7.07
N TYR A 134 5.60 -7.84 -6.00
CA TYR A 134 5.65 -8.43 -4.67
C TYR A 134 4.27 -8.79 -4.15
N THR A 135 3.29 -7.90 -4.31
CA THR A 135 1.91 -8.13 -3.81
C THR A 135 1.25 -9.31 -4.52
N THR A 136 1.40 -9.38 -5.85
CA THR A 136 0.72 -10.39 -6.68
C THR A 136 1.37 -11.77 -6.54
N PHE A 137 2.70 -11.86 -6.62
CA PHE A 137 3.39 -13.13 -6.74
C PHE A 137 3.97 -13.66 -5.42
N VAL A 138 4.17 -12.81 -4.42
CA VAL A 138 4.78 -13.23 -3.14
C VAL A 138 3.77 -13.08 -2.02
N LEU A 139 3.39 -11.86 -1.67
CA LEU A 139 2.56 -11.56 -0.50
C LEU A 139 1.22 -12.30 -0.54
N GLY A 140 0.48 -12.22 -1.67
CA GLY A 140 -0.80 -12.92 -1.83
C GLY A 140 -0.69 -14.44 -1.68
N LEU A 141 0.30 -15.06 -2.32
CA LEU A 141 0.50 -16.52 -2.30
C LEU A 141 0.99 -17.04 -0.94
N VAL A 142 1.84 -16.28 -0.26
CA VAL A 142 2.28 -16.62 1.10
C VAL A 142 1.11 -16.50 2.06
N MET A 143 0.35 -15.40 2.01
CA MET A 143 -0.75 -15.20 2.95
C MET A 143 -1.87 -16.24 2.79
N ILE A 144 -2.25 -16.63 1.58
CA ILE A 144 -3.29 -17.65 1.38
C ILE A 144 -2.86 -19.05 1.85
N LYS A 145 -1.55 -19.34 1.83
CA LYS A 145 -1.00 -20.63 2.29
C LYS A 145 -0.84 -20.71 3.81
N HIS A 146 -0.56 -19.59 4.46
CA HIS A 146 -0.12 -19.59 5.86
C HIS A 146 -1.11 -18.94 6.84
N LEU A 147 -2.15 -18.27 6.36
CA LEU A 147 -3.17 -17.66 7.21
C LEU A 147 -4.52 -18.38 7.11
N PRO A 148 -5.26 -18.52 8.23
CA PRO A 148 -6.66 -18.92 8.19
C PRO A 148 -7.45 -17.99 7.27
N ARG A 149 -8.37 -18.54 6.46
CA ARG A 149 -9.06 -17.80 5.39
C ARG A 149 -9.75 -16.50 5.85
N GLN A 150 -10.35 -16.48 7.04
CA GLN A 150 -10.97 -15.25 7.57
C GLN A 150 -9.93 -14.21 8.00
N THR A 151 -8.81 -14.64 8.56
CA THR A 151 -7.68 -13.75 8.91
C THR A 151 -7.08 -13.13 7.64
N PHE A 152 -6.83 -13.96 6.62
CA PHE A 152 -6.37 -13.53 5.31
C PHE A 152 -7.28 -12.47 4.68
N GLY A 153 -8.59 -12.74 4.59
CA GLY A 153 -9.52 -11.80 3.96
C GLY A 153 -9.67 -10.49 4.72
N ARG A 154 -9.64 -10.51 6.07
CA ARG A 154 -9.62 -9.29 6.88
C ARG A 154 -8.37 -8.46 6.62
N LEU A 155 -7.19 -9.09 6.54
CA LEU A 155 -5.94 -8.41 6.23
C LEU A 155 -5.97 -7.82 4.81
N GLN A 156 -6.43 -8.59 3.82
CA GLN A 156 -6.59 -8.12 2.44
C GLN A 156 -7.53 -6.91 2.33
N SER A 157 -8.66 -6.90 3.06
CA SER A 157 -9.62 -5.77 3.06
C SER A 157 -9.03 -4.44 3.55
N LYS A 158 -7.88 -4.49 4.25
CA LYS A 158 -7.14 -3.31 4.70
C LYS A 158 -5.97 -2.98 3.78
N LEU A 159 -5.31 -4.00 3.23
CA LEU A 159 -4.16 -3.83 2.34
C LEU A 159 -4.56 -3.35 0.94
N PHE A 160 -5.59 -3.95 0.34
CA PHE A 160 -5.93 -3.72 -1.06
C PHE A 160 -6.37 -2.30 -1.40
N PRO A 161 -7.19 -1.60 -0.57
CA PRO A 161 -7.48 -0.19 -0.82
C PRO A 161 -6.22 0.69 -0.87
N ILE A 162 -5.25 0.44 0.02
CA ILE A 162 -3.98 1.18 0.07
C ILE A 162 -3.13 0.85 -1.15
N TYR A 163 -3.02 -0.45 -1.48
CA TYR A 163 -2.27 -0.93 -2.65
C TYR A 163 -2.79 -0.33 -3.96
N PHE A 164 -4.11 -0.37 -4.20
CA PHE A 164 -4.68 0.16 -5.45
C PHE A 164 -4.59 1.69 -5.51
N ALA A 165 -4.77 2.39 -4.39
CA ALA A 165 -4.58 3.84 -4.33
C ALA A 165 -3.12 4.24 -4.61
N TRP A 166 -2.15 3.53 -4.03
CA TRP A 166 -0.73 3.71 -4.31
C TRP A 166 -0.41 3.49 -5.79
N SER A 167 -0.90 2.40 -6.37
CA SER A 167 -0.70 2.08 -7.78
C SER A 167 -1.29 3.15 -8.69
N ALA A 168 -2.52 3.60 -8.43
CA ALA A 168 -3.15 4.67 -9.18
C ALA A 168 -2.37 5.99 -9.10
N LEU A 169 -1.90 6.38 -7.91
CA LEU A 169 -1.08 7.58 -7.73
C LEU A 169 0.23 7.48 -8.52
N ALA A 170 0.95 6.38 -8.37
CA ALA A 170 2.24 6.20 -9.04
C ALA A 170 2.08 6.16 -10.57
N LEU A 171 1.02 5.53 -11.09
CA LEU A 171 0.73 5.49 -12.53
C LEU A 171 0.32 6.86 -13.07
N ALA A 172 -0.45 7.66 -12.31
CA ALA A 172 -0.79 9.03 -12.68
C ALA A 172 0.46 9.92 -12.77
N LEU A 173 1.39 9.80 -11.81
CA LEU A 173 2.67 10.52 -11.84
C LEU A 173 3.56 10.05 -12.99
N GLN A 174 3.57 8.76 -13.32
CA GLN A 174 4.29 8.23 -14.49
C GLN A 174 3.71 8.76 -15.81
N LEU A 175 2.39 8.91 -15.94
CA LEU A 175 1.77 9.55 -17.11
C LEU A 175 2.14 11.03 -17.22
N LEU A 176 2.08 11.76 -16.11
CA LEU A 176 2.43 13.19 -16.09
C LEU A 176 3.88 13.41 -16.53
N THR A 177 4.81 12.72 -15.85
CA THR A 177 6.24 12.81 -16.15
C THR A 177 6.57 12.21 -17.52
N GLY A 178 5.89 11.16 -17.95
CA GLY A 178 6.18 10.51 -19.22
C GLY A 178 5.83 11.36 -20.43
N LYS A 179 4.82 12.23 -20.31
CA LYS A 179 4.55 13.27 -21.31
C LYS A 179 5.71 14.27 -21.40
N THR A 180 6.27 14.70 -20.27
CA THR A 180 7.43 15.60 -20.22
C THR A 180 8.70 14.96 -20.80
N LEU A 181 8.86 13.65 -20.61
CA LEU A 181 10.01 12.88 -21.11
C LEU A 181 9.87 12.47 -22.58
N GLY A 182 8.72 12.69 -23.21
CA GLY A 182 8.50 12.34 -24.61
C GLY A 182 8.43 10.82 -24.84
N LEU A 183 7.87 10.06 -23.89
CA LEU A 183 7.69 8.62 -24.03
C LEU A 183 6.84 8.28 -25.27
N PRO A 184 7.13 7.18 -25.99
CA PRO A 184 6.36 6.78 -27.16
C PRO A 184 4.87 6.63 -26.84
N ALA A 185 4.01 7.00 -27.79
CA ALA A 185 2.55 6.94 -27.60
C ALA A 185 2.04 5.52 -27.23
N LYS A 186 2.77 4.47 -27.60
CA LYS A 186 2.45 3.09 -27.18
C LYS A 186 2.71 2.89 -25.67
N ALA A 187 3.84 3.34 -25.14
CA ALA A 187 4.16 3.28 -23.71
C ALA A 187 3.11 4.05 -22.88
N MET A 188 2.78 5.26 -23.33
CA MET A 188 1.76 6.11 -22.70
C MET A 188 0.38 5.44 -22.65
N ARG A 189 -0.02 4.73 -23.71
CA ARG A 189 -1.28 3.97 -23.75
C ARG A 189 -1.30 2.81 -22.74
N TRP A 190 -0.20 2.10 -22.57
CA TRP A 190 -0.09 1.02 -21.57
C TRP A 190 -0.12 1.54 -20.13
N LEU A 191 0.54 2.68 -19.86
CA LEU A 191 0.43 3.36 -18.57
C LEU A 191 -1.01 3.81 -18.29
N ALA A 192 -1.69 4.38 -19.29
CA ALA A 192 -3.09 4.81 -19.15
C ALA A 192 -4.04 3.63 -18.91
N ALA A 193 -3.86 2.52 -19.64
CA ALA A 193 -4.63 1.29 -19.43
C ALA A 193 -4.40 0.72 -18.02
N SER A 194 -3.15 0.75 -17.54
CA SER A 194 -2.80 0.31 -16.18
C SER A 194 -3.44 1.20 -15.12
N LEU A 195 -3.46 2.53 -15.32
CA LEU A 195 -4.12 3.46 -14.41
C LEU A 195 -5.63 3.20 -14.36
N ALA A 196 -6.27 3.05 -15.53
CA ALA A 196 -7.68 2.73 -15.61
C ALA A 196 -7.99 1.40 -14.89
N ALA A 197 -7.15 0.38 -15.08
CA ALA A 197 -7.28 -0.90 -14.39
C ALA A 197 -7.15 -0.75 -12.86
N ALA A 198 -6.16 -0.01 -12.37
CA ALA A 198 -5.98 0.27 -10.95
C ALA A 198 -7.19 0.99 -10.35
N LEU A 199 -7.74 1.98 -11.05
CA LEU A 199 -8.94 2.72 -10.63
C LEU A 199 -10.21 1.85 -10.64
N ILE A 200 -10.40 1.02 -11.67
CA ILE A 200 -11.53 0.09 -11.74
C ILE A 200 -11.49 -0.88 -10.56
N ASN A 201 -10.31 -1.39 -10.23
CA ASN A 201 -10.12 -2.23 -9.06
C ASN A 201 -10.41 -1.48 -7.76
N SER A 202 -9.80 -0.31 -7.58
CA SER A 202 -9.92 0.49 -6.36
C SER A 202 -11.35 0.95 -6.07
N LEU A 203 -12.09 1.36 -7.09
CA LEU A 203 -13.37 2.05 -6.93
C LEU A 203 -14.58 1.12 -7.02
N PHE A 204 -14.45 -0.02 -7.73
CA PHE A 204 -15.59 -0.88 -8.01
C PHE A 204 -15.35 -2.33 -7.59
N LEU A 205 -14.33 -2.99 -8.12
CA LEU A 205 -14.19 -4.43 -7.96
C LEU A 205 -13.75 -4.84 -6.55
N GLU A 206 -12.78 -4.14 -5.97
CA GLU A 206 -12.30 -4.41 -4.60
C GLU A 206 -13.39 -4.14 -3.56
N PRO A 207 -14.07 -2.97 -3.53
CA PRO A 207 -15.12 -2.73 -2.54
C PRO A 207 -16.28 -3.73 -2.65
N ALA A 208 -16.67 -4.09 -3.88
CA ALA A 208 -17.71 -5.09 -4.12
C ALA A 208 -17.29 -6.48 -3.65
N SER A 209 -16.06 -6.91 -3.95
CA SER A 209 -15.52 -8.22 -3.54
C SER A 209 -15.44 -8.31 -2.01
N THR A 210 -14.89 -7.29 -1.36
CA THR A 210 -14.76 -7.18 0.10
C THR A 210 -16.12 -7.19 0.78
N LYS A 211 -17.13 -6.50 0.24
CA LYS A 211 -18.51 -6.55 0.76
C LYS A 211 -19.07 -7.97 0.74
N VAL A 212 -18.98 -8.67 -0.40
CA VAL A 212 -19.49 -10.05 -0.53
C VAL A 212 -18.71 -11.01 0.38
N MET A 213 -17.40 -10.82 0.54
CA MET A 213 -16.59 -11.59 1.49
C MET A 213 -17.11 -11.46 2.93
N PHE A 214 -17.40 -10.24 3.40
CA PHE A 214 -17.92 -10.03 4.75
C PHE A 214 -19.34 -10.57 4.95
N GLN A 215 -20.20 -10.50 3.92
CA GLN A 215 -21.52 -11.14 3.95
C GLN A 215 -21.40 -12.66 4.16
N ARG A 216 -20.46 -13.31 3.46
CA ARG A 216 -20.16 -14.73 3.68
C ARG A 216 -19.69 -15.00 5.10
N TYR A 217 -18.79 -14.18 5.64
CA TYR A 217 -18.32 -14.35 7.02
C TYR A 217 -19.44 -14.23 8.05
N ALA A 218 -20.45 -13.40 7.82
CA ALA A 218 -21.61 -13.29 8.69
C ALA A 218 -22.44 -14.59 8.72
N LEU A 219 -22.72 -15.18 7.55
CA LEU A 219 -23.42 -16.47 7.44
C LEU A 219 -22.63 -17.62 8.07
N GLU A 220 -21.30 -17.60 7.93
CA GLU A 220 -20.45 -18.62 8.53
C GLU A 220 -20.46 -18.59 10.06
N LYS A 221 -20.55 -17.40 10.67
CA LYS A 221 -20.70 -17.28 12.14
C LYS A 221 -22.01 -17.87 12.64
N GLN A 222 -23.04 -17.90 11.79
CA GLN A 222 -24.34 -18.50 12.07
C GLN A 222 -24.39 -19.99 11.67
N ASN A 223 -23.28 -20.58 11.23
CA ASN A 223 -23.18 -21.96 10.72
C ASN A 223 -24.03 -22.25 9.46
N ARG A 224 -24.37 -21.21 8.67
CA ARG A 224 -25.26 -21.26 7.50
C ARG A 224 -24.53 -21.53 6.18
N ARG A 225 -23.47 -22.35 6.19
CA ARG A 225 -22.64 -22.61 4.99
C ARG A 225 -23.34 -23.45 3.93
N GLU A 226 -24.29 -24.29 4.32
CA GLU A 226 -24.98 -25.19 3.40
C GLU A 226 -26.14 -24.55 2.65
N GLU A 227 -26.56 -23.36 3.09
CA GLU A 227 -27.67 -22.63 2.50
C GLU A 227 -27.35 -22.11 1.10
N THR A 228 -28.40 -21.98 0.29
CA THR A 228 -28.34 -21.45 -1.08
C THR A 228 -27.75 -20.05 -1.11
N GLU A 229 -28.14 -19.19 -0.17
CA GLU A 229 -27.64 -17.83 -0.01
C GLU A 229 -26.10 -17.79 0.09
N TYR A 230 -25.49 -18.65 0.93
CA TYR A 230 -24.04 -18.71 1.07
C TYR A 230 -23.37 -19.17 -0.24
N LYS A 231 -23.95 -20.16 -0.93
CA LYS A 231 -23.42 -20.70 -2.19
C LYS A 231 -23.46 -19.66 -3.32
N GLU A 232 -24.53 -18.85 -3.40
CA GLU A 232 -24.65 -17.74 -4.34
C GLU A 232 -23.62 -16.64 -4.06
N LEU A 233 -23.46 -16.24 -2.79
CA LEU A 233 -22.43 -15.28 -2.40
C LEU A 233 -21.02 -15.80 -2.68
N ALA A 234 -20.75 -17.10 -2.51
CA ALA A 234 -19.47 -17.70 -2.84
C ALA A 234 -19.17 -17.64 -4.34
N LYS A 235 -20.16 -17.91 -5.20
CA LYS A 235 -20.04 -17.76 -6.65
C LYS A 235 -19.78 -16.30 -7.04
N ARG A 236 -20.56 -15.37 -6.46
CA ARG A 236 -20.39 -13.93 -6.71
C ARG A 236 -19.03 -13.42 -6.27
N PHE A 237 -18.54 -13.87 -5.11
CA PHE A 237 -17.19 -13.56 -4.63
C PHE A 237 -16.12 -14.06 -5.62
N GLY A 238 -16.23 -15.32 -6.07
CA GLY A 238 -15.29 -15.89 -7.05
C GLY A 238 -15.24 -15.08 -8.35
N ALA A 239 -16.41 -14.66 -8.86
CA ALA A 239 -16.49 -13.83 -10.07
C ALA A 239 -15.85 -12.45 -9.88
N LEU A 240 -16.17 -11.74 -8.78
CA LEU A 240 -15.61 -10.42 -8.49
C LEU A 240 -14.09 -10.48 -8.24
N HIS A 241 -13.63 -11.46 -7.48
CA HIS A 241 -12.21 -11.66 -7.20
C HIS A 241 -11.43 -12.03 -8.47
N GLY A 242 -11.97 -12.92 -9.30
CA GLY A 242 -11.40 -13.28 -10.60
C GLY A 242 -11.29 -12.08 -11.54
N ALA A 243 -12.36 -11.30 -11.67
CA ALA A 243 -12.37 -10.06 -12.45
C ALA A 243 -11.31 -9.07 -11.94
N SER A 244 -11.25 -8.87 -10.62
CA SER A 244 -10.25 -7.98 -10.00
C SER A 244 -8.82 -8.41 -10.30
N SER A 245 -8.56 -9.71 -10.25
CA SER A 245 -7.25 -10.30 -10.54
C SER A 245 -6.85 -10.14 -12.01
N LEU A 246 -7.78 -10.33 -12.94
CA LEU A 246 -7.57 -10.09 -14.37
C LEU A 246 -7.29 -8.61 -14.68
N VAL A 247 -8.03 -7.71 -14.05
CA VAL A 247 -7.78 -6.27 -14.19
C VAL A 247 -6.42 -5.89 -13.60
N ASN A 248 -6.02 -6.47 -12.46
CA ASN A 248 -4.68 -6.25 -11.90
C ASN A 248 -3.56 -6.81 -12.80
N LEU A 249 -3.82 -7.90 -13.53
CA LEU A 249 -2.88 -8.46 -14.50
C LEU A 249 -2.54 -7.47 -15.63
N VAL A 250 -3.49 -6.61 -16.03
CA VAL A 250 -3.21 -5.51 -16.98
C VAL A 250 -2.11 -4.59 -16.44
N THR A 251 -2.11 -4.32 -15.13
CA THR A 251 -1.08 -3.48 -14.49
C THR A 251 0.27 -4.19 -14.43
N VAL A 252 0.29 -5.51 -14.20
CA VAL A 252 1.52 -6.34 -14.26
C VAL A 252 2.13 -6.28 -15.65
N VAL A 253 1.31 -6.58 -16.68
CA VAL A 253 1.75 -6.58 -18.09
C VAL A 253 2.19 -5.17 -18.50
N GLY A 254 1.42 -4.14 -18.13
CA GLY A 254 1.77 -2.75 -18.38
C GLY A 254 3.11 -2.36 -17.76
N GLY A 255 3.42 -2.86 -16.56
CA GLY A 255 4.73 -2.68 -15.93
C GLY A 255 5.88 -3.27 -16.74
N PHE A 256 5.76 -4.51 -17.23
CA PHE A 256 6.77 -5.12 -18.09
C PHE A 256 6.94 -4.40 -19.43
N VAL A 257 5.82 -4.04 -20.08
CA VAL A 257 5.83 -3.30 -21.34
C VAL A 257 6.49 -1.94 -21.14
N HIS A 258 6.18 -1.25 -20.04
CA HIS A 258 6.79 0.03 -19.71
C HIS A 258 8.28 -0.09 -19.42
N ALA A 259 8.70 -1.13 -18.68
CA ALA A 259 10.12 -1.45 -18.46
C ALA A 259 10.89 -1.60 -19.78
N TYR A 260 10.30 -2.31 -20.75
CA TYR A 260 10.88 -2.48 -22.08
C TYR A 260 11.03 -1.15 -22.83
N TYR A 261 10.01 -0.27 -22.79
CA TYR A 261 10.15 1.06 -23.41
C TYR A 261 11.18 1.93 -22.70
N LEU A 262 11.29 1.86 -21.37
CA LEU A 262 12.32 2.57 -20.62
C LEU A 262 13.72 2.07 -20.99
N SER A 263 13.92 0.76 -21.17
CA SER A 263 15.23 0.21 -21.58
C SER A 263 15.66 0.62 -22.98
N LEU A 264 14.73 1.03 -23.85
CA LEU A 264 15.05 1.55 -25.18
C LEU A 264 15.40 3.05 -25.18
N MET A 265 15.12 3.74 -24.07
CA MET A 265 15.36 5.19 -23.93
C MET A 265 16.57 5.53 -23.06
N LEU A 266 17.12 4.54 -22.33
CA LEU A 266 18.37 4.61 -21.58
C LEU A 266 19.54 4.22 -22.48
#